data_AF-A0A6L3XU13-F1
#
_entry.id   AF-A0A6L3XU13-F1
#
_cell.length_a   1.000
_cell.length_b   1.000
_cell.length_c   1.000
_cell.angle_alpha   90.00
_cell.angle_beta   90.00
_cell.angle_gamma   90.00
#
_symmetry.space_group_name_H-M   'P 1'
#
loop_
_entity.id
_entity.type
_entity.pdbx_description
1 polymer ?
#
loop_
_entity_poly.entity_id
_entity_poly.type
_entity_poly.pdbx_seq_one_letter_code
_entity_poly.pdbx_strand_id
1 'polypeptide(L)' 'MRVLIVKTSSMGDVLHTLPSLTDAMRAIPGIRFDWVVEEAGSYRPLTLPT' A
#
# COMPACT_ATOMS: atom_id res chain seq x y z
N MET A 1 -7.06 17.26 6.11
CA MET A 1 -7.70 16.71 4.89
C MET A 1 -7.59 15.19 4.92
N ARG A 2 -8.59 14.43 4.46
CA ARG A 2 -8.54 12.97 4.39
C ARG A 2 -8.64 12.51 2.93
N VAL A 3 -7.76 11.61 2.52
CA VAL A 3 -7.66 11.10 1.14
C VAL A 3 -7.67 9.58 1.18
N LEU A 4 -8.56 8.97 0.40
CA LEU A 4 -8.62 7.52 0.23
C LEU A 4 -7.91 7.13 -1.07
N ILE A 5 -6.92 6.26 -0.95
CA ILE A 5 -6.21 5.68 -2.09
C ILE A 5 -6.83 4.31 -2.37
N VAL A 6 -7.43 4.17 -3.55
CA VAL A 6 -7.93 2.89 -4.06
C VAL A 6 -7.04 2.48 -5.21
N LYS A 7 -6.13 1.55 -4.94
CA LYS A 7 -5.23 1.01 -5.96
C LYS A 7 -5.15 -0.51 -5.78
N THR A 8 -5.74 -1.25 -6.70
CA THR A 8 -5.75 -2.73 -6.76
C THR A 8 -4.42 -3.26 -7.30
N SER A 9 -3.32 -2.75 -6.76
CA SER A 9 -1.97 -3.07 -7.20
C SER A 9 -1.24 -3.90 -6.17
N SER A 10 -0.32 -4.76 -6.63
CA SER A 10 0.59 -5.54 -5.78
C SER A 10 1.35 -4.66 -4.78
N MET A 11 1.79 -5.25 -3.66
CA MET A 11 2.59 -4.59 -2.59
C MET A 11 3.75 -3.73 -3.13
N GLY A 12 4.35 -4.10 -4.27
CA GLY A 12 5.43 -3.33 -4.90
C GLY A 12 5.02 -1.91 -5.29
N ASP A 13 3.82 -1.72 -5.82
CA ASP A 13 3.33 -0.39 -6.22
C ASP A 13 3.09 0.51 -5.01
N VAL A 14 2.74 -0.08 -3.85
CA VAL A 14 2.57 0.65 -2.60
C VAL A 14 3.89 1.34 -2.23
N LEU A 15 4.97 0.58 -2.23
CA LEU A 15 6.31 1.06 -1.87
C LEU A 15 6.77 2.21 -2.77
N HIS A 16 6.51 2.12 -4.08
CA HIS A 16 6.87 3.17 -5.03
C HIS A 16 6.06 4.47 -4.86
N THR A 17 4.90 4.41 -4.19
CA THR A 17 4.05 5.60 -3.97
C THR A 17 4.35 6.30 -2.64
N LEU A 18 5.08 5.66 -1.72
CA LEU A 18 5.44 6.24 -0.41
C LEU A 18 6.23 7.56 -0.49
N PRO A 19 7.18 7.75 -1.43
CA PRO A 19 7.87 9.04 -1.56
C PRO A 19 6.91 10.18 -1.87
N SER A 20 5.97 9.96 -2.79
CA SER A 20 4.95 10.96 -3.15
C SER A 20 4.02 11.31 -1.99
N LEU A 21 3.67 10.33 -1.16
CA LEU A 21 2.87 10.56 0.05
C LEU A 21 3.64 11.36 1.10
N THR A 22 4.94 11.08 1.25
CA THR A 22 5.82 11.81 2.18
C THR A 22 5.91 13.28 1.81
N ASP A 23 6.03 13.59 0.52
CA ASP A 23 6.07 14.97 0.05
C ASP A 23 4.72 15.69 0.25
N ALA A 24 3.61 14.99 0.03
CA ALA A 24 2.27 15.54 0.31
C ALA A 24 2.07 15.83 1.81
N MET A 25 2.59 14.98 2.71
CA MET A 25 2.55 15.21 4.15
C MET A 25 3.38 16.41 4.59
N ARG A 26 4.51 16.70 3.91
CA ARG A 26 5.32 17.89 4.17
C ARG A 26 4.64 19.17 3.67
N ALA A 27 4.02 19.12 2.50
CA ALA A 27 3.33 20.26 1.91
C ALA A 27 2.00 20.59 2.60
N ILE A 28 1.30 19.59 3.14
CA ILE A 28 -0.04 19.73 3.73
C ILE A 28 -0.04 19.14 5.15
N PRO A 29 0.29 19.94 6.17
CA PRO A 29 0.25 19.49 7.56
C PRO A 29 -1.12 18.93 7.96
N GLY A 30 -1.13 17.73 8.53
CA GLY A 30 -2.36 17.07 8.98
C GLY A 30 -3.20 16.39 7.88
N ILE A 31 -2.65 16.24 6.66
CA ILE A 31 -3.22 15.31 5.68
C ILE A 31 -3.15 13.87 6.21
N ARG A 32 -4.23 13.10 6.00
CA ARG A 32 -4.29 11.68 6.33
C ARG A 32 -4.66 10.87 5.10
N PHE A 33 -3.97 9.77 4.91
CA PHE A 33 -4.19 8.84 3.82
C PHE A 33 -4.69 7.51 4.37
N ASP A 34 -5.83 7.07 3.85
CA ASP A 34 -6.34 5.72 4.05
C ASP A 34 -6.09 4.96 2.73
N TRP A 35 -5.63 3.71 2.77
CA TRP A 35 -5.30 2.95 1.57
C TRP A 35 -5.94 1.57 1.61
N VAL A 36 -6.74 1.27 0.60
CA VAL A 36 -7.25 -0.09 0.33
C VAL A 36 -6.35 -0.78 -0.68
N VAL A 37 -5.71 -1.88 -0.26
CA VAL A 37 -4.82 -2.73 -1.06
C VAL A 37 -5.38 -4.15 -1.12
N GLU A 38 -5.10 -4.87 -2.21
CA GLU A 38 -5.42 -6.31 -2.28
C GLU A 38 -4.50 -7.12 -1.36
N GLU A 39 -5.01 -8.24 -0.86
CA GLU A 39 -4.26 -9.14 0.02
C GLU A 39 -3.01 -9.65 -0.70
N ALA A 40 -1.84 -9.45 -0.10
CA ALA A 40 -0.60 -10.00 -0.62
C ALA A 40 -0.75 -11.53 -0.63
N GLY A 41 -0.74 -12.13 -1.83
CA GLY A 41 -1.05 -13.55 -2.02
C GLY A 41 -0.37 -14.42 -0.97
N SER A 42 -1.17 -15.18 -0.22
CA SER A 42 -0.71 -16.10 0.82
C SER A 42 0.34 -17.03 0.23
N TYR A 43 1.60 -16.85 0.62
CA TYR A 43 2.66 -17.82 0.33
C TYR A 43 2.27 -19.14 1.00
N ARG A 44 1.65 -20.04 0.23
CA ARG A 44 1.31 -21.38 0.68
C ARG A 44 2.57 -22.23 0.52
N PRO A 45 3.18 -22.73 1.62
CA PRO A 45 4.31 -23.63 1.50
C PRO A 45 3.82 -24.89 0.75
N LEU A 46 4.51 -25.25 -0.33
CA LEU A 46 4.33 -26.56 -0.97
C LEU A 46 4.78 -27.61 0.03
N THR A 47 3.84 -28.17 0.80
CA THR A 47 4.07 -29.45 1.48
C THR A 47 4.20 -30.50 0.38
N LEU A 48 5.42 -30.95 0.13
CA LEU A 48 5.67 -32.12 -0.73
C LEU A 48 4.89 -33.31 -0.12
N PRO A 49 4.15 -34.08 -0.93
CA PRO A 49 3.51 -35.28 -0.43
C PRO A 49 4.58 -36.24 0.11
N THR A 50 4.33 -36.77 1.30
CA THR A 50 5.15 -37.82 1.94
C THR A 50 4.88 -39.16 1.30
#